data_AF-A0A803XSU1-F1
#
_entry.id   AF-A0A803XSU1-F1
#
_cell.length_a   1.000
_cell.length_b   1.000
_cell.length_c   1.000
_cell.angle_alpha   90.00
_cell.angle_beta   90.00
_cell.angle_gamma   90.00
#
_symmetry.space_group_name_H-M   'P 1'
#
loop_
_entity.id
_entity.type
_entity.pdbx_description
1 polymer ?
#
loop_
_entity_poly.entity_id
_entity_poly.type
_entity_poly.pdbx_seq_one_letter_code
_entity_poly.pdbx_strand_id
1 'polypeptide(L)'
;PLIPMIHPGLPPERQIVVGICAMTKKSKSKPMTQILERLCKFEYITVVIMGEDIILNEPVENWPPCDCLISFHSKGFPLDKAVAYAKLCKPFLINDLDMQYYIQDRREVYRILQEEGIDLPRYAVLNRDPDRPEECNLVEGEDHVEVNGAVFPKPFVEKPVSAEDHNVYIYYPTSAGGGSQRLFRKIGSRSSVYSPESSVRKTGSYIYEEFMPTDGTDVKVYTVGPDYAHAEARKSPALDGKVERDSEGKEIRYPVMLTAMEKLVARKVCVAFKQTVCGFDLLRANGHSFVCDVNGFSFVKNSMKYYDDCAKILGNIIMRELAPQFHIPWSIPTEAEDIPIVPTTSGTMMELRCVIAVIRHGDRTPKQKMKMEVKHPRFFELFEKYDGYKTGKLKLKKPEQLQEVLDIARQLVVELGTHSDCEIEERKSKLEQLKSVLEMYGHFSGINRKVQLTYLPHGHPKAASEDEAWCLRVRAAVLPIKTSGDASMINNSCLIFASNIRRAGLINNVTYQYSPDGATGVAFPCS
;
A
#
# COMPACT_ATOMS: atom_id res chain seq x y z
N PRO A 1 47.90 -23.98 43.67
CA PRO A 1 46.54 -23.67 43.14
C PRO A 1 46.64 -22.50 42.15
N LEU A 2 46.50 -22.84 40.86
CA LEU A 2 46.88 -21.99 39.73
C LEU A 2 46.02 -20.73 39.62
N ILE A 3 46.72 -19.62 39.44
CA ILE A 3 46.25 -18.29 39.04
C ILE A 3 45.70 -18.40 37.59
N PRO A 4 44.53 -17.81 37.25
CA PRO A 4 44.06 -17.83 35.88
C PRO A 4 45.01 -17.00 35.03
N MET A 5 45.65 -17.65 34.06
CA MET A 5 46.51 -16.99 33.07
C MET A 5 45.66 -16.01 32.26
N ILE A 6 45.98 -14.73 32.38
CA ILE A 6 45.59 -13.70 31.42
C ILE A 6 46.33 -14.06 30.13
N HIS A 7 45.59 -14.50 29.11
CA HIS A 7 46.15 -14.64 27.76
C HIS A 7 46.61 -13.24 27.29
N PRO A 8 47.89 -13.05 26.94
CA PRO A 8 48.34 -11.81 26.34
C PRO A 8 47.73 -11.68 24.93
N GLY A 9 47.26 -10.47 24.63
CA GLY A 9 46.42 -10.09 23.50
C GLY A 9 46.64 -10.86 22.20
N LEU A 10 45.56 -11.49 21.72
CA LEU A 10 45.31 -11.48 20.28
C LEU A 10 45.18 -10.00 19.86
N PRO A 11 45.82 -9.56 18.76
CA PRO A 11 45.46 -8.28 18.15
C PRO A 11 43.95 -8.28 17.94
N PRO A 12 43.23 -7.15 18.15
CA PRO A 12 41.80 -7.09 17.88
C PRO A 12 41.57 -7.66 16.48
N GLU A 13 40.73 -8.69 16.37
CA GLU A 13 40.44 -9.34 15.10
C GLU A 13 40.10 -8.25 14.09
N ARG A 14 40.83 -8.25 12.97
CA ARG A 14 40.77 -7.16 12.00
C ARG A 14 39.33 -7.06 11.49
N GLN A 15 38.63 -6.01 11.93
CA GLN A 15 37.25 -5.73 11.54
C GLN A 15 37.21 -5.24 10.09
N ILE A 16 36.19 -5.65 9.35
CA ILE A 16 35.84 -5.09 8.06
C ILE A 16 35.14 -3.75 8.31
N VAL A 17 35.72 -2.67 7.80
CA VAL A 17 35.19 -1.32 7.95
C VAL A 17 34.26 -0.99 6.79
N VAL A 18 32.98 -0.75 7.09
CA VAL A 18 31.97 -0.32 6.14
C VAL A 18 31.77 1.19 6.25
N GLY A 19 32.24 1.93 5.26
CA GLY A 19 32.09 3.37 5.15
C GLY A 19 30.74 3.77 4.59
N ILE A 20 30.02 4.68 5.27
CA ILE A 20 28.79 5.30 4.77
C ILE A 20 29.11 6.73 4.34
N CYS A 21 29.08 6.99 3.03
CA CYS A 21 29.37 8.29 2.45
C CYS A 21 28.14 8.83 1.72
N ALA A 22 27.35 9.63 2.43
CA ALA A 22 26.15 10.29 1.91
C ALA A 22 25.82 11.52 2.77
N MET A 23 25.05 12.46 2.20
CA MET A 23 24.57 13.65 2.92
C MET A 23 23.86 13.27 4.23
N THR A 24 23.99 14.10 5.27
CA THR A 24 23.45 13.88 6.64
C THR A 24 21.97 13.55 6.62
N LYS A 25 21.19 14.23 5.75
CA LYS A 25 19.76 13.98 5.57
C LYS A 25 19.45 12.52 5.21
N LYS A 26 20.38 11.84 4.55
CA LYS A 26 20.28 10.44 4.13
C LYS A 26 20.96 9.51 5.14
N SER A 27 22.20 9.81 5.53
CA SER A 27 23.00 8.97 6.44
C SER A 27 22.43 8.88 7.86
N LYS A 28 21.72 9.91 8.33
CA LYS A 28 20.98 9.91 9.62
C LYS A 28 19.48 9.69 9.48
N SER A 29 19.01 9.24 8.32
CA SER A 29 17.58 8.96 8.13
C SER A 29 17.15 7.73 8.92
N LYS A 30 15.89 7.69 9.39
CA LYS A 30 15.35 6.55 10.14
C LYS A 30 15.60 5.18 9.48
N PRO A 31 15.34 4.99 8.17
CA PRO A 31 15.67 3.72 7.50
C PRO A 31 17.16 3.38 7.56
N MET A 32 18.04 4.36 7.31
CA MET A 32 19.49 4.15 7.37
C MET A 32 19.91 3.72 8.77
N THR A 33 19.55 4.46 9.81
CA THR A 33 19.90 4.12 11.19
C THR A 33 19.44 2.72 11.57
N GLN A 34 18.21 2.35 11.21
CA GLN A 34 17.67 1.00 11.49
C GLN A 34 18.46 -0.11 10.82
N ILE A 35 18.93 0.10 9.58
CA ILE A 35 19.72 -0.88 8.82
C ILE A 35 21.15 -0.95 9.38
N LEU A 36 21.79 0.19 9.66
CA LEU A 36 23.15 0.24 10.20
C LEU A 36 23.24 -0.38 11.60
N GLU A 37 22.27 -0.13 12.48
CA GLU A 37 22.18 -0.76 13.82
C GLU A 37 22.16 -2.30 13.74
N ARG A 38 21.57 -2.85 12.68
CA ARG A 38 21.52 -4.31 12.44
C ARG A 38 22.79 -4.81 11.78
N LEU A 39 23.38 -4.03 10.88
CA LEU A 39 24.65 -4.35 10.23
C LEU A 39 25.79 -4.43 11.26
N CYS A 40 25.81 -3.54 12.26
CA CYS A 40 26.75 -3.58 13.38
C CYS A 40 26.59 -4.81 14.30
N LYS A 41 25.59 -5.68 14.10
CA LYS A 41 25.46 -6.94 14.84
C LYS A 41 26.28 -8.08 14.21
N PHE A 42 26.81 -7.89 13.01
CA PHE A 42 27.76 -8.83 12.42
C PHE A 42 29.09 -8.69 13.18
N GLU A 43 29.60 -9.81 13.70
CA GLU A 43 30.77 -9.88 14.58
C GLU A 43 32.04 -9.23 14.01
N TYR A 44 32.20 -9.31 12.68
CA TYR A 44 33.38 -8.83 11.97
C TYR A 44 33.16 -7.53 11.19
N ILE A 45 32.02 -6.86 11.34
CA ILE A 45 31.70 -5.62 10.63
C ILE A 45 31.63 -4.45 11.60
N THR A 46 32.40 -3.40 11.30
CA THR A 46 32.29 -2.11 11.96
C THR A 46 31.86 -1.05 10.95
N VAL A 47 30.89 -0.19 11.31
CA VAL A 47 30.37 0.86 10.43
C VAL A 47 30.97 2.22 10.80
N VAL A 48 31.43 2.97 9.81
CA VAL A 48 31.91 4.36 9.95
C VAL A 48 31.06 5.26 9.07
N ILE A 49 30.36 6.23 9.68
CA ILE A 49 29.59 7.25 8.94
C ILE A 49 30.48 8.47 8.72
N MET A 50 30.77 8.80 7.47
CA MET A 50 31.54 9.99 7.13
C MET A 50 30.70 11.25 7.40
N GLY A 51 31.25 12.19 8.16
CA GLY A 51 30.58 13.46 8.46
C GLY A 51 30.39 14.29 7.19
N GLU A 52 29.26 14.98 7.06
CA GLU A 52 28.98 15.82 5.89
C GLU A 52 30.00 16.94 5.72
N ASP A 53 30.49 17.51 6.82
CA ASP A 53 31.57 18.51 6.79
C ASP A 53 32.85 17.96 6.14
N ILE A 54 33.25 16.73 6.49
CA ILE A 54 34.38 16.03 5.86
C ILE A 54 34.10 15.81 4.36
N ILE A 55 32.90 15.31 4.03
CA ILE A 55 32.52 15.03 2.64
C ILE A 55 32.59 16.29 1.78
N LEU A 56 32.13 17.44 2.30
CA LEU A 56 32.10 18.69 1.54
C LEU A 56 33.46 19.40 1.53
N ASN A 57 34.09 19.53 2.69
CA ASN A 57 35.17 20.50 2.90
C ASN A 57 36.58 19.87 2.91
N GLU A 58 36.72 18.61 3.34
CA GLU A 58 38.03 17.95 3.42
C GLU A 58 38.43 17.29 2.10
N PRO A 59 39.72 17.30 1.71
CA PRO A 59 40.20 16.55 0.56
C PRO A 59 40.07 15.03 0.80
N VAL A 60 39.95 14.24 -0.27
CA VAL A 60 39.57 12.81 -0.18
C VAL A 60 40.62 11.95 0.52
N GLU A 61 41.86 12.40 0.56
CA GLU A 61 42.98 11.78 1.27
C GLU A 61 42.79 11.81 2.79
N ASN A 62 42.01 12.77 3.30
CA ASN A 62 41.70 12.92 4.73
C ASN A 62 40.43 12.17 5.15
N TRP A 63 39.71 11.54 4.21
CA TRP A 63 38.49 10.83 4.54
C TRP A 63 38.79 9.54 5.30
N PRO A 64 37.90 9.10 6.21
CA PRO A 64 38.09 7.84 6.93
C PRO A 64 38.27 6.66 5.97
N PRO A 65 39.28 5.80 6.16
CA PRO A 65 39.47 4.61 5.32
C PRO A 65 38.36 3.59 5.58
N CYS A 66 37.98 2.85 4.54
CA CYS A 66 37.04 1.72 4.65
C CYS A 66 37.41 0.61 3.65
N ASP A 67 37.02 -0.62 3.97
CA ASP A 67 37.22 -1.79 3.12
C ASP A 67 36.02 -1.99 2.17
N CYS A 68 34.84 -1.55 2.60
CA CYS A 68 33.61 -1.52 1.82
C CYS A 68 32.98 -0.12 1.88
N LEU A 69 32.49 0.40 0.76
CA LEU A 69 31.87 1.71 0.67
C LEU A 69 30.41 1.60 0.23
N ILE A 70 29.51 2.16 1.05
CA ILE A 70 28.12 2.45 0.70
C ILE A 70 28.02 3.96 0.48
N SER A 71 27.98 4.37 -0.78
CA SER A 71 27.91 5.78 -1.15
C SER A 71 26.93 6.00 -2.29
N PHE A 72 26.19 7.10 -2.22
CA PHE A 72 25.14 7.40 -3.19
C PHE A 72 24.83 8.89 -3.28
N HIS A 73 24.60 9.35 -4.51
CA HIS A 73 24.28 10.73 -4.81
C HIS A 73 22.90 11.14 -4.29
N SER A 74 22.83 12.38 -3.84
CA SER A 74 21.58 13.13 -3.66
C SER A 74 21.90 14.62 -3.71
N LYS A 75 20.92 15.47 -4.00
CA LYS A 75 21.09 16.94 -4.05
C LYS A 75 22.10 17.48 -3.01
N GLY A 76 23.19 18.06 -3.53
CA GLY A 76 24.28 18.65 -2.75
C GLY A 76 25.47 17.72 -2.47
N PHE A 77 25.43 16.46 -2.91
CA PHE A 77 26.50 15.49 -2.71
C PHE A 77 27.60 15.61 -3.77
N PRO A 78 28.88 15.71 -3.40
CA PRO A 78 29.98 15.83 -4.35
C PRO A 78 30.39 14.45 -4.90
N LEU A 79 29.66 13.95 -5.91
CA LEU A 79 29.90 12.64 -6.50
C LEU A 79 31.34 12.49 -7.04
N ASP A 80 31.90 13.55 -7.63
CA ASP A 80 33.29 13.56 -8.12
C ASP A 80 34.30 13.21 -7.02
N LYS A 81 34.09 13.73 -5.80
CA LYS A 81 34.95 13.42 -4.65
C LYS A 81 34.77 11.97 -4.19
N ALA A 82 33.55 11.46 -4.18
CA ALA A 82 33.32 10.05 -3.84
C ALA A 82 34.00 9.11 -4.84
N VAL A 83 33.94 9.41 -6.14
CA VAL A 83 34.65 8.67 -7.20
C VAL A 83 36.17 8.76 -7.01
N ALA A 84 36.70 9.95 -6.72
CA ALA A 84 38.13 10.14 -6.45
C ALA A 84 38.59 9.34 -5.23
N TYR A 85 37.82 9.36 -4.13
CA TYR A 85 38.05 8.54 -2.94
C TYR A 85 38.06 7.04 -3.28
N ALA A 86 37.07 6.56 -4.03
CA ALA A 86 36.99 5.16 -4.43
C ALA A 86 38.19 4.73 -5.30
N LYS A 87 38.68 5.61 -6.19
CA LYS A 87 39.89 5.35 -6.98
C LYS A 87 41.16 5.30 -6.12
N LEU A 88 41.24 6.16 -5.10
CA LEU A 88 42.36 6.23 -4.17
C LEU A 88 42.42 5.01 -3.24
N CYS A 89 41.31 4.70 -2.56
CA CYS A 89 41.26 3.68 -1.51
C CYS A 89 40.89 2.28 -2.02
N LYS A 90 40.29 2.17 -3.22
CA LYS A 90 39.81 0.92 -3.84
C LYS A 90 38.94 0.04 -2.91
N PRO A 91 37.94 0.60 -2.22
CA PRO A 91 37.03 -0.21 -1.39
C PRO A 91 36.12 -1.07 -2.27
N PHE A 92 35.58 -2.14 -1.70
CA PHE A 92 34.46 -2.86 -2.31
C PHE A 92 33.21 -1.96 -2.36
N LEU A 93 32.68 -1.70 -3.55
CA LEU A 93 31.53 -0.81 -3.74
C LEU A 93 30.22 -1.59 -3.69
N ILE A 94 29.30 -1.21 -2.80
CA ILE A 94 27.94 -1.78 -2.77
C ILE A 94 27.08 -1.19 -3.90
N ASN A 95 27.23 0.09 -4.18
CA ASN A 95 26.61 0.76 -5.31
C ASN A 95 27.72 1.40 -6.13
N ASP A 96 27.77 1.08 -7.43
CA ASP A 96 28.72 1.69 -8.35
C ASP A 96 28.50 3.22 -8.40
N LEU A 97 29.59 3.99 -8.35
CA LEU A 97 29.55 5.45 -8.28
C LEU A 97 29.42 6.09 -9.67
N ASP A 98 30.10 5.54 -10.69
CA ASP A 98 30.08 6.10 -12.04
C ASP A 98 28.67 5.95 -12.66
N MET A 99 27.98 4.84 -12.38
CA MET A 99 26.60 4.61 -12.79
C MET A 99 25.62 5.65 -12.23
N GLN A 100 25.98 6.37 -11.16
CA GLN A 100 25.11 7.38 -10.58
C GLN A 100 25.06 8.67 -11.40
N TYR A 101 26.03 8.94 -12.29
CA TYR A 101 25.89 10.02 -13.29
C TYR A 101 24.84 9.66 -14.34
N TYR A 102 24.86 8.41 -14.81
CA TYR A 102 23.87 7.92 -15.79
C TYR A 102 22.45 7.93 -15.21
N ILE A 103 22.29 7.59 -13.93
CA ILE A 103 20.98 7.63 -13.25
C ILE A 103 20.41 9.06 -13.15
N GLN A 104 21.25 10.10 -13.16
CA GLN A 104 20.80 11.50 -13.12
C GLN A 104 20.22 11.98 -14.46
N ASP A 105 20.39 11.22 -15.55
CA ASP A 105 19.88 11.54 -16.88
C ASP A 105 18.90 10.45 -17.35
N ARG A 106 17.61 10.82 -17.49
CA ARG A 106 16.57 9.88 -17.90
C ARG A 106 16.82 9.28 -19.28
N ARG A 107 17.57 9.97 -20.15
CA ARG A 107 17.92 9.48 -21.49
C ARG A 107 18.84 8.27 -21.37
N GLU A 108 19.84 8.35 -20.50
CA GLU A 108 20.76 7.26 -20.23
C GLU A 108 20.07 6.11 -19.49
N VAL A 109 19.21 6.41 -18.53
CA VAL A 109 18.36 5.39 -17.88
C VAL A 109 17.58 4.60 -18.92
N TYR A 110 16.90 5.27 -19.85
CA TYR A 110 16.06 4.61 -20.85
C TYR A 110 16.90 3.81 -21.86
N ARG A 111 18.06 4.35 -22.27
CA ARG A 111 19.01 3.64 -23.13
C ARG A 111 19.45 2.31 -22.50
N ILE A 112 19.84 2.32 -21.22
CA ILE A 112 20.27 1.11 -20.50
C ILE A 112 19.12 0.11 -20.37
N LEU A 113 17.90 0.57 -20.07
CA LEU A 113 16.73 -0.32 -20.00
C LEU A 113 16.45 -1.00 -21.35
N GLN A 114 16.56 -0.27 -22.46
CA GLN A 114 16.41 -0.83 -23.81
C GLN A 114 17.50 -1.85 -24.16
N GLU A 115 18.76 -1.56 -23.85
CA GLU A 115 19.90 -2.48 -24.10
C GLU A 115 19.74 -3.81 -23.36
N GLU A 116 19.15 -3.77 -22.17
CA GLU A 116 18.88 -4.96 -21.35
C GLU A 116 17.57 -5.70 -21.73
N GLY A 117 16.84 -5.20 -22.73
CA GLY A 117 15.53 -5.72 -23.12
C GLY A 117 14.54 -5.71 -21.96
N ILE A 118 14.48 -4.61 -21.22
CA ILE A 118 13.48 -4.34 -20.19
C ILE A 118 12.39 -3.47 -20.82
N ASP A 119 11.13 -3.88 -20.69
CA ASP A 119 10.00 -3.13 -21.22
C ASP A 119 9.86 -1.76 -20.50
N LEU A 120 9.70 -0.71 -21.30
CA LEU A 120 9.40 0.66 -20.88
C LEU A 120 8.37 1.28 -21.84
N PRO A 121 7.69 2.38 -21.47
CA PRO A 121 6.77 3.07 -22.37
C PRO A 121 7.49 3.51 -23.66
N ARG A 122 6.79 3.47 -24.81
CA ARG A 122 7.32 4.04 -26.06
C ARG A 122 7.61 5.52 -25.83
N TYR A 123 8.80 5.97 -26.22
CA TYR A 123 9.26 7.32 -25.97
C TYR A 123 10.06 7.93 -27.12
N ALA A 124 10.22 9.25 -27.09
CA ALA A 124 11.14 10.02 -27.92
C ALA A 124 11.79 11.13 -27.08
N VAL A 125 13.03 11.47 -27.42
CA VAL A 125 13.81 12.52 -26.73
C VAL A 125 13.81 13.79 -27.56
N LEU A 126 13.32 14.90 -27.01
CA LEU A 126 13.45 16.23 -27.58
C LEU A 126 14.60 16.96 -26.89
N ASN A 127 15.76 16.99 -27.55
CA ASN A 127 16.87 17.86 -27.14
C ASN A 127 16.66 19.25 -27.76
N ARG A 128 16.64 20.28 -26.92
CA ARG A 128 16.44 21.67 -27.33
C ARG A 128 17.70 22.48 -27.04
N ASP A 129 18.24 23.13 -28.06
CA ASP A 129 19.32 24.11 -27.90
C ASP A 129 18.77 25.31 -27.10
N PRO A 130 19.33 25.64 -25.92
CA PRO A 130 18.86 26.79 -25.13
C PRO A 130 18.97 28.12 -25.87
N ASP A 131 19.95 28.25 -26.77
CA ASP A 131 20.19 29.47 -27.53
C ASP A 131 19.27 29.57 -28.76
N ARG A 132 18.76 28.43 -29.23
CA ARG A 132 17.89 28.31 -30.41
C ARG A 132 16.73 27.34 -30.13
N PRO A 133 15.80 27.72 -29.23
CA PRO A 133 14.75 26.82 -28.75
C PRO A 133 13.74 26.41 -29.83
N GLU A 134 13.61 27.23 -30.89
CA GLU A 134 12.69 27.04 -32.01
C GLU A 134 13.23 26.04 -33.07
N GLU A 135 14.53 25.75 -33.10
CA GLU A 135 15.15 24.84 -34.09
C GLU A 135 14.96 23.34 -33.74
N CYS A 136 14.10 23.03 -32.78
CA CYS A 136 13.84 21.65 -32.36
C CYS A 136 12.76 20.97 -33.22
N ASN A 137 12.89 19.65 -33.42
CA ASN A 137 11.94 18.86 -34.21
C ASN A 137 10.70 18.50 -33.38
N LEU A 138 9.89 19.51 -33.05
CA LEU A 138 8.62 19.38 -32.33
C LEU A 138 7.51 20.02 -33.15
N VAL A 139 6.53 19.21 -33.56
CA VAL A 139 5.26 19.70 -34.10
C VAL A 139 4.17 19.42 -33.07
N GLU A 140 3.44 20.46 -32.67
CA GLU A 140 2.34 20.35 -31.72
C GLU A 140 1.01 20.51 -32.46
N GLY A 141 0.15 19.49 -32.33
CA GLY A 141 -1.25 19.54 -32.74
C GLY A 141 -2.17 19.74 -31.54
N GLU A 142 -3.48 19.77 -31.80
CA GLU A 142 -4.49 19.92 -30.74
C GLU A 142 -4.47 18.74 -29.75
N ASP A 143 -4.44 17.52 -30.28
CA ASP A 143 -4.53 16.26 -29.50
C ASP A 143 -3.33 15.32 -29.65
N HIS A 144 -2.20 15.82 -30.15
CA HIS A 144 -0.96 15.06 -30.27
C HIS A 144 0.28 15.96 -30.32
N VAL A 145 1.45 15.35 -30.12
CA VAL A 145 2.74 15.93 -30.51
C VAL A 145 3.49 14.98 -31.43
N GLU A 146 4.30 15.52 -32.32
CA GLU A 146 5.27 14.79 -33.13
C GLU A 146 6.68 15.22 -32.74
N VAL A 147 7.47 14.27 -32.27
CA VAL A 147 8.82 14.48 -31.75
C VAL A 147 9.79 13.65 -32.59
N ASN A 148 10.65 14.32 -33.36
CA ASN A 148 11.56 13.67 -34.32
C ASN A 148 10.85 12.68 -35.26
N GLY A 149 9.63 13.00 -35.74
CA GLY A 149 8.83 12.12 -36.60
C GLY A 149 7.98 11.09 -35.86
N ALA A 150 8.15 10.91 -34.54
CA ALA A 150 7.36 10.00 -33.74
C ALA A 150 6.12 10.71 -33.15
N VAL A 151 4.93 10.21 -33.47
CA VAL A 151 3.66 10.79 -33.01
C VAL A 151 3.26 10.23 -31.64
N PHE A 152 2.82 11.11 -30.74
CA PHE A 152 2.30 10.79 -29.41
C PHE A 152 0.92 11.43 -29.25
N PRO A 153 -0.17 10.66 -29.40
CA PRO A 153 -1.51 11.17 -29.12
C PRO A 153 -1.70 11.41 -27.62
N LYS A 154 -2.55 12.38 -27.26
CA LYS A 154 -2.96 12.55 -25.87
C LYS A 154 -3.85 11.37 -25.43
N PRO A 155 -3.68 10.83 -24.21
CA PRO A 155 -2.75 11.28 -23.21
C PRO A 155 -1.29 10.82 -23.43
N PHE A 156 -0.35 11.73 -23.17
CA PHE A 156 1.09 11.44 -23.15
C PHE A 156 1.75 12.11 -21.95
N VAL A 157 2.96 11.65 -21.61
CA VAL A 157 3.75 12.16 -20.48
C VAL A 157 4.98 12.90 -21.01
N GLU A 158 5.30 14.05 -20.40
CA GLU A 158 6.48 14.86 -20.69
C GLU A 158 7.36 14.94 -19.42
N LYS A 159 8.54 14.33 -19.48
CA LYS A 159 9.51 14.29 -18.37
C LYS A 159 10.72 15.15 -18.68
N PRO A 160 11.21 15.99 -17.76
CA PRO A 160 12.52 16.63 -17.90
C PRO A 160 13.62 15.57 -18.11
N VAL A 161 14.60 15.84 -18.97
CA VAL A 161 15.74 14.91 -19.16
C VAL A 161 16.54 14.68 -17.88
N SER A 162 16.59 15.69 -16.99
CA SER A 162 17.17 15.51 -15.65
C SER A 162 16.25 14.67 -14.77
N ALA A 163 16.77 13.56 -14.24
CA ALA A 163 16.04 12.72 -13.29
C ALA A 163 15.83 13.39 -11.92
N GLU A 164 16.65 14.40 -11.58
CA GLU A 164 16.47 15.20 -10.37
C GLU A 164 15.34 16.22 -10.48
N ASP A 165 14.92 16.56 -11.70
CA ASP A 165 13.73 17.36 -11.93
C ASP A 165 12.48 16.47 -11.94
N HIS A 166 11.60 16.73 -10.99
CA HIS A 166 10.37 15.97 -10.74
C HIS A 166 9.13 16.68 -11.31
N ASN A 167 9.31 17.74 -12.11
CA ASN A 167 8.22 18.45 -12.79
C ASN A 167 7.77 17.66 -14.03
N VAL A 168 7.10 16.52 -13.81
CA VAL A 168 6.59 15.65 -14.87
C VAL A 168 5.16 16.07 -15.23
N TYR A 169 4.88 16.28 -16.50
CA TYR A 169 3.56 16.74 -16.96
C TYR A 169 2.85 15.64 -17.74
N ILE A 170 1.53 15.57 -17.61
CA ILE A 170 0.66 14.66 -18.35
C ILE A 170 -0.35 15.51 -19.07
N TYR A 171 -0.48 15.34 -20.39
CA TYR A 171 -1.38 16.12 -21.23
C TYR A 171 -2.62 15.32 -21.55
N TYR A 172 -3.82 15.88 -21.35
CA TYR A 172 -5.08 15.16 -21.54
C TYR A 172 -5.73 15.51 -22.89
N PRO A 173 -6.40 14.54 -23.53
CA PRO A 173 -7.06 14.79 -24.81
C PRO A 173 -8.25 15.74 -24.65
N THR A 174 -8.59 16.47 -25.71
CA THR A 174 -9.76 17.36 -25.77
C THR A 174 -11.04 16.61 -25.43
N SER A 175 -11.15 15.33 -25.81
CA SER A 175 -12.29 14.46 -25.47
C SER A 175 -12.47 14.24 -23.96
N ALA A 176 -11.43 14.43 -23.16
CA ALA A 176 -11.45 14.33 -21.70
C ALA A 176 -11.49 15.72 -21.01
N GLY A 177 -11.68 16.80 -21.76
CA GLY A 177 -11.71 18.18 -21.27
C GLY A 177 -10.40 18.96 -21.44
N GLY A 178 -9.37 18.35 -22.04
CA GLY A 178 -8.08 18.98 -22.28
C GLY A 178 -7.28 19.28 -20.99
N GLY A 179 -6.33 20.19 -21.09
CA GLY A 179 -5.47 20.59 -19.99
C GLY A 179 -4.32 19.62 -19.70
N SER A 180 -3.69 19.79 -18.55
CA SER A 180 -2.54 19.01 -18.11
C SER A 180 -2.50 18.78 -16.60
N GLN A 181 -1.98 17.62 -16.18
CA GLN A 181 -1.64 17.35 -14.79
C GLN A 181 -0.15 17.63 -14.57
N ARG A 182 0.17 18.50 -13.63
CA ARG A 182 1.55 18.90 -13.30
C ARG A 182 1.99 18.23 -12.02
N LEU A 183 2.81 17.19 -12.14
CA LEU A 183 3.39 16.49 -10.99
C LEU A 183 4.57 17.29 -10.46
N PHE A 184 4.81 17.19 -9.16
CA PHE A 184 5.95 17.81 -8.50
C PHE A 184 6.35 16.99 -7.27
N ARG A 185 7.57 17.23 -6.78
CA ARG A 185 8.01 16.62 -5.52
C ARG A 185 7.05 17.01 -4.41
N LYS A 186 6.42 16.01 -3.80
CA LYS A 186 5.37 16.15 -2.78
C LYS A 186 5.59 17.32 -1.81
N ILE A 187 4.59 18.20 -1.72
CA ILE A 187 4.52 19.32 -0.78
C ILE A 187 3.26 19.14 0.07
N GLY A 188 3.41 18.86 1.36
CA GLY A 188 2.29 18.61 2.26
C GLY A 188 1.42 17.42 1.80
N SER A 189 0.15 17.67 1.49
CA SER A 189 -0.83 16.67 1.05
C SER A 189 -0.99 16.57 -0.47
N ARG A 190 -0.13 17.23 -1.26
CA ARG A 190 -0.21 17.25 -2.73
C ARG A 190 1.05 16.70 -3.40
N SER A 191 0.85 15.98 -4.50
CA SER A 191 1.89 15.44 -5.39
C SER A 191 1.71 15.86 -6.85
N SER A 192 0.56 16.44 -7.20
CA SER A 192 0.30 17.06 -8.50
C SER A 192 -0.86 18.06 -8.41
N VAL A 193 -1.04 18.84 -9.48
CA VAL A 193 -2.15 19.78 -9.64
C VAL A 193 -2.60 19.83 -11.09
N TYR A 194 -3.91 19.94 -11.30
CA TYR A 194 -4.47 20.18 -12.63
C TYR A 194 -4.20 21.61 -13.10
N SER A 195 -3.94 21.76 -14.39
CA SER A 195 -3.76 23.04 -15.08
C SER A 195 -4.59 23.06 -16.37
N PRO A 196 -5.27 24.17 -16.71
CA PRO A 196 -5.99 24.27 -17.98
C PRO A 196 -5.07 24.37 -19.20
N GLU A 197 -3.76 24.58 -18.99
CA GLU A 197 -2.78 24.65 -20.07
C GLU A 197 -2.70 23.33 -20.81
N SER A 198 -2.96 23.36 -22.12
CA SER A 198 -2.97 22.19 -22.99
C SER A 198 -1.72 22.10 -23.88
N SER A 199 -0.87 23.13 -23.84
CA SER A 199 0.34 23.24 -24.66
C SER A 199 1.58 22.74 -23.94
N VAL A 200 2.50 22.12 -24.68
CA VAL A 200 3.77 21.59 -24.15
C VAL A 200 4.78 22.67 -23.79
N ARG A 201 5.76 22.33 -22.94
CA ARG A 201 6.79 23.29 -22.51
C ARG A 201 7.72 23.65 -23.68
N LYS A 202 7.95 24.96 -23.84
CA LYS A 202 8.69 25.54 -24.98
C LYS A 202 10.19 25.71 -24.73
N THR A 203 10.65 25.59 -23.48
CA THR A 203 12.06 25.71 -23.10
C THR A 203 12.52 24.45 -22.38
N GLY A 204 13.80 24.12 -22.44
CA GLY A 204 14.35 22.89 -21.83
C GLY A 204 14.21 21.65 -22.73
N SER A 205 14.85 20.55 -22.31
CA SER A 205 14.83 19.26 -23.04
C SER A 205 13.98 18.24 -22.29
N TYR A 206 13.23 17.44 -23.03
CA TYR A 206 12.22 16.53 -22.46
C TYR A 206 12.22 15.15 -23.12
N ILE A 207 11.74 14.16 -22.39
CA ILE A 207 11.29 12.87 -22.90
C ILE A 207 9.78 12.93 -23.02
N TYR A 208 9.26 12.62 -24.21
CA TYR A 208 7.84 12.39 -24.46
C TYR A 208 7.60 10.89 -24.51
N GLU A 209 6.66 10.38 -23.73
CA GLU A 209 6.33 8.96 -23.69
C GLU A 209 4.83 8.71 -23.67
N GLU A 210 4.44 7.51 -24.10
CA GLU A 210 3.05 7.06 -24.02
C GLU A 210 2.56 7.00 -22.58
N PHE A 211 1.34 7.48 -22.35
CA PHE A 211 0.69 7.31 -21.06
C PHE A 211 0.20 5.87 -20.89
N MET A 212 0.67 5.20 -19.85
CA MET A 212 0.27 3.83 -19.55
C MET A 212 -0.97 3.80 -18.65
N PRO A 213 -2.11 3.23 -19.08
CA PRO A 213 -3.32 3.16 -18.26
C PRO A 213 -3.17 2.07 -17.19
N THR A 214 -2.84 2.49 -15.97
CA THR A 214 -2.79 1.61 -14.79
C THR A 214 -4.10 1.66 -13.99
N ASP A 215 -4.26 0.78 -13.01
CA ASP A 215 -5.39 0.79 -12.06
C ASP A 215 -5.32 1.96 -11.04
N GLY A 216 -4.61 3.04 -11.37
CA GLY A 216 -4.48 4.23 -10.54
C GLY A 216 -3.39 4.13 -9.47
N THR A 217 -2.51 3.13 -9.54
CA THR A 217 -1.39 2.95 -8.62
C THR A 217 -0.06 2.75 -9.33
N ASP A 218 1.01 3.29 -8.75
CA ASP A 218 2.38 3.06 -9.19
C ASP A 218 3.01 2.00 -8.27
N VAL A 219 3.65 0.98 -8.84
CA VAL A 219 4.37 -0.05 -8.07
C VAL A 219 5.80 0.41 -7.86
N LYS A 220 6.22 0.52 -6.61
CA LYS A 220 7.59 0.90 -6.23
C LYS A 220 8.36 -0.33 -5.81
N VAL A 221 9.45 -0.61 -6.50
CA VAL A 221 10.29 -1.77 -6.25
C VAL A 221 11.62 -1.34 -5.63
N TYR A 222 12.10 -2.12 -4.67
CA TYR A 222 13.31 -1.85 -3.90
C TYR A 222 14.15 -3.13 -3.84
N THR A 223 15.29 -3.15 -4.54
CA THR A 223 16.23 -4.28 -4.56
C THR A 223 17.22 -4.18 -3.41
N VAL A 224 17.71 -5.34 -2.97
CA VAL A 224 18.91 -5.47 -2.13
C VAL A 224 19.70 -6.65 -2.68
N GLY A 225 20.55 -6.37 -3.66
CA GLY A 225 21.12 -7.39 -4.52
C GLY A 225 20.14 -7.87 -5.60
N PRO A 226 20.62 -8.72 -6.52
CA PRO A 226 19.86 -9.15 -7.69
C PRO A 226 18.65 -10.04 -7.38
N ASP A 227 18.70 -10.79 -6.27
CA ASP A 227 17.75 -11.88 -6.00
C ASP A 227 16.73 -11.54 -4.89
N TYR A 228 16.80 -10.33 -4.32
CA TYR A 228 15.81 -9.81 -3.38
C TYR A 228 15.19 -8.51 -3.89
N ALA A 229 13.85 -8.47 -3.90
CA ALA A 229 13.08 -7.27 -4.24
C ALA A 229 11.83 -7.16 -3.36
N HIS A 230 11.67 -6.02 -2.70
CA HIS A 230 10.44 -5.63 -2.01
C HIS A 230 9.61 -4.71 -2.91
N ALA A 231 8.29 -4.89 -2.93
CA ALA A 231 7.39 -4.02 -3.71
C ALA A 231 6.20 -3.51 -2.90
N GLU A 232 5.88 -2.24 -3.10
CA GLU A 232 4.71 -1.58 -2.53
C GLU A 232 4.05 -0.67 -3.58
N ALA A 233 2.73 -0.69 -3.67
CA ALA A 233 1.97 0.22 -4.52
C ALA A 233 1.57 1.48 -3.75
N ARG A 234 1.52 2.60 -4.46
CA ARG A 234 0.98 3.87 -3.96
C ARG A 234 0.03 4.46 -4.99
N LYS A 235 -0.90 5.30 -4.55
CA LYS A 235 -1.77 6.04 -5.46
C LYS A 235 -0.93 6.86 -6.44
N SER A 236 -1.23 6.74 -7.73
CA SER A 236 -0.52 7.46 -8.77
C SER A 236 -0.76 8.97 -8.64
N PRO A 237 0.29 9.79 -8.68
CA PRO A 237 0.15 11.25 -8.76
C PRO A 237 -0.58 11.71 -10.04
N ALA A 238 -0.70 10.87 -11.06
CA ALA A 238 -1.41 11.15 -12.30
C ALA A 238 -2.94 11.31 -12.15
N LEU A 239 -3.50 10.91 -10.99
CA LEU A 239 -4.92 11.04 -10.68
C LEU A 239 -5.25 12.47 -10.19
N ASP A 240 -5.70 12.61 -8.94
CA ASP A 240 -6.13 13.90 -8.36
C ASP A 240 -5.01 14.69 -7.65
N GLY A 241 -3.81 14.09 -7.55
CA GLY A 241 -2.67 14.65 -6.84
C GLY A 241 -2.81 14.74 -5.33
N LYS A 242 -3.89 14.20 -4.73
CA LYS A 242 -4.09 14.17 -3.28
C LYS A 242 -3.41 12.94 -2.70
N VAL A 243 -2.47 13.18 -1.80
CA VAL A 243 -1.72 12.13 -1.11
C VAL A 243 -2.62 11.51 -0.04
N GLU A 244 -2.87 10.22 -0.18
CA GLU A 244 -3.63 9.45 0.81
C GLU A 244 -2.79 9.17 2.04
N ARG A 245 -3.36 9.41 3.22
CA ARG A 245 -2.68 9.24 4.50
C ARG A 245 -3.52 8.41 5.44
N ASP A 246 -2.85 7.57 6.23
CA ASP A 246 -3.45 6.83 7.32
C ASP A 246 -3.75 7.73 8.53
N SER A 247 -4.31 7.14 9.58
CA SER A 247 -4.62 7.83 10.85
C SER A 247 -3.39 8.39 11.56
N GLU A 248 -2.19 7.89 11.25
CA GLU A 248 -0.91 8.38 11.78
C GLU A 248 -0.27 9.45 10.89
N GLY A 249 -0.96 9.87 9.81
CA GLY A 249 -0.47 10.84 8.85
C GLY A 249 0.61 10.31 7.90
N LYS A 250 0.87 9.00 7.85
CA LYS A 250 1.80 8.38 6.90
C LYS A 250 1.09 8.11 5.58
N GLU A 251 1.83 8.18 4.48
CA GLU A 251 1.29 7.89 3.15
C GLU A 251 0.88 6.41 3.04
N ILE A 252 -0.35 6.16 2.58
CA ILE A 252 -0.89 4.80 2.43
C ILE A 252 -0.09 4.05 1.36
N ARG A 253 0.22 2.79 1.67
CA ARG A 253 0.97 1.86 0.82
C ARG A 253 0.28 0.52 0.83
N TYR A 254 0.21 -0.11 -0.33
CA TYR A 254 -0.36 -1.44 -0.48
C TYR A 254 0.77 -2.44 -0.74
N PRO A 255 0.86 -3.57 -0.01
CA PRO A 255 1.86 -4.58 -0.29
C PRO A 255 1.63 -5.15 -1.70
N VAL A 256 2.71 -5.32 -2.46
CA VAL A 256 2.66 -5.88 -3.81
C VAL A 256 3.52 -7.12 -3.87
N MET A 257 2.95 -8.21 -4.38
CA MET A 257 3.73 -9.38 -4.78
C MET A 257 4.16 -9.20 -6.22
N LEU A 258 5.47 -9.28 -6.47
CA LEU A 258 6.03 -9.29 -7.81
C LEU A 258 5.80 -10.66 -8.47
N THR A 259 5.42 -10.64 -9.74
CA THR A 259 5.40 -11.83 -10.60
C THR A 259 6.82 -12.32 -10.88
N ALA A 260 6.95 -13.54 -11.40
CA ALA A 260 8.27 -14.08 -11.79
C ALA A 260 8.97 -13.18 -12.83
N MET A 261 8.22 -12.64 -13.79
CA MET A 261 8.76 -11.72 -14.79
C MET A 261 9.23 -10.40 -14.15
N GLU A 262 8.47 -9.83 -13.22
CA GLU A 262 8.88 -8.60 -12.53
C GLU A 262 10.08 -8.81 -11.59
N LYS A 263 10.21 -10.00 -10.98
CA LYS A 263 11.43 -10.37 -10.24
C LYS A 263 12.65 -10.43 -11.17
N LEU A 264 12.49 -10.97 -12.38
CA LEU A 264 13.54 -10.95 -13.40
C LEU A 264 13.89 -9.52 -13.83
N VAL A 265 12.90 -8.64 -14.00
CA VAL A 265 13.12 -7.22 -14.27
C VAL A 265 13.91 -6.57 -13.11
N ALA A 266 13.52 -6.82 -11.86
CA ALA A 266 14.23 -6.30 -10.69
C ALA A 266 15.71 -6.75 -10.65
N ARG A 267 15.96 -8.02 -10.99
CA ARG A 267 17.31 -8.58 -11.13
C ARG A 267 18.10 -7.84 -12.21
N LYS A 268 17.52 -7.69 -13.41
CA LYS A 268 18.18 -6.99 -14.52
C LYS A 268 18.49 -5.53 -14.17
N VAL A 269 17.53 -4.79 -13.60
CA VAL A 269 17.74 -3.39 -13.16
C VAL A 269 18.88 -3.31 -12.15
N CYS A 270 18.90 -4.17 -11.12
CA CYS A 270 19.96 -4.20 -10.11
C CYS A 270 21.35 -4.39 -10.73
N VAL A 271 21.47 -5.33 -11.67
CA VAL A 271 22.75 -5.70 -12.31
C VAL A 271 23.18 -4.64 -13.34
N ALA A 272 22.28 -4.22 -14.21
CA ALA A 272 22.57 -3.28 -15.30
C ALA A 272 23.02 -1.91 -14.78
N PHE A 273 22.35 -1.40 -13.75
CA PHE A 273 22.72 -0.14 -13.12
C PHE A 273 23.83 -0.30 -12.06
N LYS A 274 24.26 -1.54 -11.79
CA LYS A 274 25.26 -1.88 -10.75
C LYS A 274 24.93 -1.25 -9.39
N GLN A 275 23.65 -1.21 -9.06
CA GLN A 275 23.15 -0.65 -7.81
C GLN A 275 22.59 -1.81 -6.96
N THR A 276 23.37 -2.32 -6.00
CA THR A 276 22.91 -3.39 -5.10
C THR A 276 21.64 -2.96 -4.37
N VAL A 277 21.65 -1.76 -3.79
CA VAL A 277 20.44 -1.13 -3.26
C VAL A 277 19.88 -0.22 -4.35
N CYS A 278 18.75 -0.59 -4.96
CA CYS A 278 18.15 0.19 -6.05
C CYS A 278 16.64 0.32 -5.89
N GLY A 279 16.12 1.53 -6.10
CA GLY A 279 14.69 1.79 -6.21
C GLY A 279 14.30 2.09 -7.66
N PHE A 280 13.20 1.52 -8.13
CA PHE A 280 12.64 1.82 -9.46
C PHE A 280 11.11 1.71 -9.43
N ASP A 281 10.46 2.35 -10.40
CA ASP A 281 9.00 2.41 -10.51
C ASP A 281 8.52 1.56 -11.70
N LEU A 282 7.48 0.76 -11.45
CA LEU A 282 6.80 -0.11 -12.41
C LEU A 282 5.36 0.34 -12.62
N LEU A 283 4.94 0.34 -13.88
CA LEU A 283 3.56 0.53 -14.31
C LEU A 283 3.01 -0.81 -14.79
N ARG A 284 1.99 -1.33 -14.11
CA ARG A 284 1.23 -2.50 -14.56
C ARG A 284 0.10 -2.01 -15.47
N ALA A 285 0.21 -2.28 -16.77
CA ALA A 285 -0.74 -1.84 -17.77
C ALA A 285 -0.90 -2.90 -18.86
N ASN A 286 -2.12 -3.13 -19.33
CA ASN A 286 -2.43 -4.05 -20.43
C ASN A 286 -1.89 -5.49 -20.23
N GLY A 287 -1.78 -5.96 -18.99
CA GLY A 287 -1.23 -7.30 -18.68
C GLY A 287 0.29 -7.39 -18.71
N HIS A 288 0.99 -6.27 -18.89
CA HIS A 288 2.45 -6.15 -18.90
C HIS A 288 2.92 -5.22 -17.77
N SER A 289 4.23 -5.24 -17.49
CA SER A 289 4.88 -4.39 -16.49
C SER A 289 6.00 -3.60 -17.13
N PHE A 290 5.91 -2.26 -17.07
CA PHE A 290 6.85 -1.34 -17.71
C PHE A 290 7.64 -0.56 -16.67
N VAL A 291 8.97 -0.49 -16.81
CA VAL A 291 9.80 0.39 -15.97
C VAL A 291 9.69 1.82 -16.49
N CYS A 292 9.32 2.76 -15.62
CA CYS A 292 9.14 4.17 -15.99
C CYS A 292 10.10 5.14 -15.28
N ASP A 293 10.79 4.67 -14.23
CA ASP A 293 11.83 5.44 -13.54
C ASP A 293 12.81 4.53 -12.79
N VAL A 294 14.10 4.88 -12.76
CA VAL A 294 15.13 4.20 -11.96
C VAL A 294 15.84 5.25 -11.11
N ASN A 295 15.75 5.12 -9.79
CA ASN A 295 16.16 6.15 -8.83
C ASN A 295 17.55 5.90 -8.22
N GLY A 296 18.15 4.73 -8.44
CA GLY A 296 19.35 4.30 -7.71
C GLY A 296 19.05 4.06 -6.23
N PHE A 297 19.98 4.44 -5.34
CA PHE A 297 19.90 4.09 -3.92
C PHE A 297 18.60 4.55 -3.23
N SER A 298 17.81 3.60 -2.74
CA SER A 298 16.55 3.87 -2.07
C SER A 298 16.17 2.75 -1.10
N PHE A 299 15.82 3.13 0.13
CA PHE A 299 15.30 2.20 1.12
C PHE A 299 13.78 2.29 1.26
N VAL A 300 13.16 1.14 1.52
CA VAL A 300 11.77 1.05 1.98
C VAL A 300 11.65 1.75 3.34
N LYS A 301 10.49 2.36 3.61
CA LYS A 301 10.22 3.05 4.86
C LYS A 301 9.14 2.31 5.63
N ASN A 302 9.31 2.29 6.96
CA ASN A 302 8.34 1.77 7.93
C ASN A 302 8.09 0.25 7.83
N SER A 303 9.04 -0.53 7.31
CA SER A 303 8.96 -1.99 7.26
C SER A 303 10.11 -2.60 8.06
N MET A 304 9.79 -3.16 9.24
CA MET A 304 10.81 -3.79 10.11
C MET A 304 11.43 -5.01 9.44
N LYS A 305 10.60 -5.84 8.78
CA LYS A 305 11.08 -6.98 8.00
C LYS A 305 12.08 -6.54 6.92
N TYR A 306 11.78 -5.48 6.18
CA TYR A 306 12.72 -4.97 5.19
C TYR A 306 14.05 -4.53 5.82
N TYR A 307 14.04 -3.89 6.99
CA TYR A 307 15.28 -3.50 7.66
C TYR A 307 16.10 -4.71 8.11
N ASP A 308 15.45 -5.75 8.63
CA ASP A 308 16.09 -7.02 9.00
C ASP A 308 16.70 -7.71 7.76
N ASP A 309 15.90 -7.90 6.70
CA ASP A 309 16.31 -8.55 5.46
C ASP A 309 17.44 -7.77 4.77
N CYS A 310 17.29 -6.46 4.61
CA CYS A 310 18.26 -5.61 3.95
C CYS A 310 19.61 -5.63 4.66
N ALA A 311 19.64 -5.50 6.00
CA ALA A 311 20.87 -5.52 6.76
C ALA A 311 21.55 -6.90 6.69
N LYS A 312 20.77 -7.98 6.77
CA LYS A 312 21.27 -9.36 6.66
C LYS A 312 21.88 -9.61 5.28
N ILE A 313 21.19 -9.22 4.21
CA ILE A 313 21.67 -9.41 2.83
C ILE A 313 22.93 -8.57 2.58
N LEU A 314 22.93 -7.28 2.96
CA LEU A 314 24.12 -6.43 2.83
C LEU A 314 25.31 -6.99 3.61
N GLY A 315 25.11 -7.38 4.87
CA GLY A 315 26.16 -8.00 5.68
C GLY A 315 26.70 -9.27 5.04
N ASN A 316 25.82 -10.14 4.52
CA ASN A 316 26.23 -11.35 3.81
C ASN A 316 27.00 -11.08 2.52
N ILE A 317 26.60 -10.06 1.74
CA ILE A 317 27.33 -9.64 0.52
C ILE A 317 28.75 -9.17 0.90
N ILE A 318 28.86 -8.33 1.93
CA ILE A 318 30.14 -7.79 2.42
C ILE A 318 31.03 -8.92 2.94
N MET A 319 30.49 -9.80 3.79
CA MET A 319 31.25 -10.93 4.32
C MET A 319 31.67 -11.90 3.22
N ARG A 320 30.80 -12.18 2.23
CA ARG A 320 31.15 -13.07 1.12
C ARG A 320 32.33 -12.54 0.31
N GLU A 321 32.39 -11.23 0.09
CA GLU A 321 33.46 -10.61 -0.71
C GLU A 321 34.77 -10.42 0.08
N LEU A 322 34.67 -9.97 1.33
CA LEU A 322 35.83 -9.52 2.09
C LEU A 322 36.35 -10.55 3.11
N ALA A 323 35.52 -11.47 3.61
CA ALA A 323 35.99 -12.47 4.58
C ALA A 323 37.20 -13.30 4.10
N PRO A 324 37.28 -13.75 2.83
CA PRO A 324 38.46 -14.46 2.34
C PRO A 324 39.74 -13.62 2.42
N GLN A 325 39.65 -12.32 2.12
CA GLN A 325 40.79 -11.39 2.14
C GLN A 325 41.27 -11.12 3.57
N PHE A 326 40.35 -11.19 4.53
CA PHE A 326 40.59 -10.96 5.96
C PHE A 326 40.85 -12.25 6.75
N HIS A 327 40.87 -13.41 6.08
CA HIS A 327 41.02 -14.73 6.69
C HIS A 327 39.95 -15.02 7.77
N ILE A 328 38.77 -14.42 7.62
CA ILE A 328 37.65 -14.65 8.52
C ILE A 328 36.96 -15.95 8.07
N PRO A 329 36.75 -16.92 8.98
CA PRO A 329 36.01 -18.13 8.67
C PRO A 329 34.53 -17.77 8.47
N TRP A 330 34.14 -17.57 7.22
CA TRP A 330 32.76 -17.33 6.83
C TRP A 330 32.26 -18.49 5.99
N SER A 331 31.44 -19.35 6.59
CA SER A 331 30.60 -20.22 5.79
C SER A 331 29.56 -19.34 5.12
N ILE A 332 29.53 -19.39 3.79
CA ILE A 332 28.37 -18.89 3.05
C ILE A 332 27.16 -19.54 3.74
N PRO A 333 26.23 -18.77 4.31
CA PRO A 333 24.99 -19.35 4.77
C PRO A 333 24.38 -19.98 3.52
N THR A 334 24.52 -21.31 3.35
CA THR A 334 23.82 -22.08 2.33
C THR A 334 22.38 -21.65 2.46
N GLU A 335 21.88 -20.99 1.42
CA GLU A 335 20.65 -20.19 1.40
C GLU A 335 19.58 -20.77 2.33
N ALA A 336 19.60 -20.34 3.60
CA ALA A 336 18.60 -20.75 4.56
C ALA A 336 17.35 -19.86 4.39
N GLU A 337 16.90 -19.71 3.15
CA GLU A 337 15.55 -19.35 2.70
C GLU A 337 15.28 -19.89 1.27
N ASP A 338 15.94 -20.97 0.84
CA ASP A 338 15.24 -21.87 -0.08
C ASP A 338 14.00 -22.36 0.67
N ILE A 339 12.83 -21.92 0.21
CA ILE A 339 11.55 -22.54 0.55
C ILE A 339 11.78 -24.05 0.47
N PRO A 340 11.47 -24.84 1.52
CA PRO A 340 11.83 -26.25 1.56
C PRO A 340 11.42 -26.92 0.24
N ILE A 341 12.41 -27.40 -0.51
CA ILE A 341 12.19 -28.11 -1.76
C ILE A 341 11.53 -29.44 -1.39
N VAL A 342 10.21 -29.52 -1.54
CA VAL A 342 9.48 -30.77 -1.40
C VAL A 342 9.56 -31.48 -2.75
N PRO A 343 10.30 -32.61 -2.88
CA PRO A 343 10.28 -33.36 -4.12
C PRO A 343 8.87 -33.89 -4.37
N THR A 344 8.27 -33.52 -5.50
CA THR A 344 7.00 -34.07 -5.96
C THR A 344 7.26 -35.19 -6.97
N THR A 345 6.33 -36.14 -7.05
CA THR A 345 6.40 -37.32 -7.91
C THR A 345 6.43 -37.02 -9.42
N SER A 346 6.36 -35.74 -9.84
CA SER A 346 6.21 -35.33 -11.24
C SER A 346 7.26 -34.32 -11.75
N GLY A 347 8.30 -33.99 -10.97
CA GLY A 347 9.51 -33.32 -11.50
C GLY A 347 9.42 -31.82 -11.79
N THR A 348 8.31 -31.14 -11.50
CA THR A 348 8.20 -29.67 -11.60
C THR A 348 8.31 -28.98 -10.24
N MET A 349 9.22 -28.01 -10.15
CA MET A 349 9.46 -27.21 -8.94
C MET A 349 8.21 -26.41 -8.54
N MET A 350 7.78 -26.51 -7.27
CA MET A 350 6.68 -25.71 -6.73
C MET A 350 7.21 -24.63 -5.76
N GLU A 351 6.93 -23.36 -6.04
CA GLU A 351 7.20 -22.22 -5.15
C GLU A 351 5.94 -21.91 -4.32
N LEU A 352 6.06 -21.82 -2.99
CA LEU A 352 4.94 -21.42 -2.12
C LEU A 352 4.59 -19.94 -2.37
N ARG A 353 3.61 -19.69 -3.24
CA ARG A 353 3.18 -18.33 -3.63
C ARG A 353 2.45 -17.58 -2.51
N CYS A 354 1.64 -18.30 -1.75
CA CYS A 354 0.93 -17.80 -0.58
C CYS A 354 0.44 -18.96 0.29
N VAL A 355 0.19 -18.68 1.56
CA VAL A 355 -0.59 -19.59 2.42
C VAL A 355 -1.91 -18.92 2.70
N ILE A 356 -2.99 -19.52 2.20
CA ILE A 356 -4.35 -19.01 2.40
C ILE A 356 -4.99 -19.79 3.53
N ALA A 357 -5.06 -19.17 4.70
CA ALA A 357 -5.85 -19.68 5.83
C ALA A 357 -7.26 -19.08 5.77
N VAL A 358 -8.25 -19.89 5.37
CA VAL A 358 -9.65 -19.46 5.38
C VAL A 358 -10.28 -19.82 6.73
N ILE A 359 -10.37 -18.83 7.61
CA ILE A 359 -11.00 -18.96 8.93
C ILE A 359 -12.44 -18.49 8.81
N ARG A 360 -13.40 -19.37 9.11
CA ARG A 360 -14.82 -18.99 9.16
C ARG A 360 -15.13 -18.34 10.51
N HIS A 361 -15.13 -17.01 10.55
CA HIS A 361 -15.85 -16.29 11.59
C HIS A 361 -17.31 -16.14 11.13
N GLY A 362 -18.27 -16.47 11.98
CA GLY A 362 -19.68 -16.28 11.68
C GLY A 362 -20.02 -14.80 11.61
N ASP A 363 -19.74 -14.15 10.48
CA ASP A 363 -19.93 -12.71 10.30
C ASP A 363 -21.41 -12.37 10.13
N ARG A 364 -22.11 -12.42 11.26
CA ARG A 364 -23.24 -11.53 11.48
C ARG A 364 -22.73 -10.49 12.45
N THR A 365 -22.60 -9.23 12.02
CA THR A 365 -22.76 -8.11 12.95
C THR A 365 -23.99 -8.43 13.81
N PRO A 366 -23.90 -8.45 15.15
CA PRO A 366 -25.03 -8.84 15.98
C PRO A 366 -26.23 -7.98 15.58
N LYS A 367 -27.19 -8.59 14.88
CA LYS A 367 -28.41 -7.90 14.46
C LYS A 367 -29.18 -7.69 15.73
N GLN A 368 -29.16 -6.48 16.26
CA GLN A 368 -30.06 -6.15 17.36
C GLN A 368 -31.46 -6.13 16.76
N LYS A 369 -32.25 -7.14 17.14
CA LYS A 369 -33.63 -7.31 16.66
C LYS A 369 -34.55 -7.00 17.80
N MET A 370 -35.18 -5.84 17.76
CA MET A 370 -36.32 -5.57 18.62
C MET A 370 -37.57 -6.14 17.96
N LYS A 371 -38.38 -6.91 18.69
CA LYS A 371 -39.71 -7.35 18.26
C LYS A 371 -40.77 -6.79 19.22
N MET A 372 -41.78 -6.16 18.66
CA MET A 372 -42.97 -5.78 19.40
C MET A 372 -44.23 -6.08 18.61
N GLU A 373 -45.32 -6.29 19.34
CA GLU A 373 -46.66 -6.36 18.81
C GLU A 373 -47.24 -4.95 18.80
N VAL A 374 -47.86 -4.55 17.69
CA VAL A 374 -48.59 -3.29 17.57
C VAL A 374 -50.02 -3.58 17.13
N LYS A 375 -50.96 -2.86 17.74
CA LYS A 375 -52.41 -2.98 17.58
C LYS A 375 -53.07 -1.63 17.28
N HIS A 376 -52.33 -0.53 17.42
CA HIS A 376 -52.81 0.81 17.13
C HIS A 376 -53.14 1.00 15.63
N PRO A 377 -54.31 1.60 15.29
CA PRO A 377 -54.77 1.79 13.90
C PRO A 377 -53.73 2.43 12.97
N ARG A 378 -52.98 3.43 13.46
CA ARG A 378 -51.91 4.12 12.70
C ARG A 378 -50.85 3.17 12.08
N PHE A 379 -50.53 2.03 12.74
CA PHE A 379 -49.61 1.05 12.14
C PHE A 379 -50.28 0.23 11.02
N PHE A 380 -51.61 0.04 11.07
CA PHE A 380 -52.37 -0.60 10.00
C PHE A 380 -52.59 0.32 8.81
N GLU A 381 -52.70 1.63 9.02
CA GLU A 381 -52.73 2.63 7.95
C GLU A 381 -51.43 2.61 7.14
N LEU A 382 -50.27 2.51 7.80
CA LEU A 382 -49.00 2.26 7.10
C LEU A 382 -49.02 0.96 6.31
N PHE A 383 -49.60 -0.08 6.90
CA PHE A 383 -49.71 -1.39 6.27
C PHE A 383 -50.58 -1.35 5.02
N GLU A 384 -51.65 -0.56 5.01
CA GLU A 384 -52.53 -0.34 3.86
C GLU A 384 -51.87 0.54 2.80
N LYS A 385 -51.35 1.70 3.21
CA LYS A 385 -50.70 2.71 2.34
C LYS A 385 -49.59 2.13 1.47
N TYR A 386 -48.84 1.16 2.01
CA TYR A 386 -47.74 0.50 1.31
C TYR A 386 -48.08 -0.92 0.83
N ASP A 387 -49.36 -1.23 0.59
CA ASP A 387 -49.84 -2.47 -0.03
C ASP A 387 -49.46 -3.77 0.74
N GLY A 388 -49.26 -3.67 2.06
CA GLY A 388 -48.83 -4.78 2.92
C GLY A 388 -49.80 -5.96 2.96
N TYR A 389 -51.11 -5.71 2.81
CA TYR A 389 -52.16 -6.75 2.86
C TYR A 389 -52.07 -7.76 1.73
N LYS A 390 -51.52 -7.38 0.57
CA LYS A 390 -51.35 -8.29 -0.58
C LYS A 390 -50.42 -9.46 -0.27
N THR A 391 -49.43 -9.26 0.61
CA THR A 391 -48.40 -10.28 0.92
C THR A 391 -48.38 -10.70 2.39
N GLY A 392 -49.21 -10.07 3.23
CA GLY A 392 -49.21 -10.25 4.69
C GLY A 392 -47.94 -9.74 5.39
N LYS A 393 -47.03 -9.08 4.65
CA LYS A 393 -45.75 -8.54 5.17
C LYS A 393 -45.39 -7.23 4.49
N LEU A 394 -45.11 -6.20 5.28
CA LEU A 394 -44.61 -4.92 4.80
C LEU A 394 -43.15 -4.71 5.24
N LYS A 395 -42.28 -4.26 4.34
CA LYS A 395 -40.86 -4.01 4.61
C LYS A 395 -40.53 -2.55 4.27
N LEU A 396 -40.28 -1.74 5.29
CA LEU A 396 -39.95 -0.32 5.17
C LEU A 396 -38.45 -0.11 5.33
N LYS A 397 -37.83 0.55 4.36
CA LYS A 397 -36.38 0.79 4.31
C LYS A 397 -36.01 2.21 3.89
N LYS A 398 -36.90 2.91 3.17
CA LYS A 398 -36.61 4.25 2.67
C LYS A 398 -36.68 5.28 3.82
N PRO A 399 -35.86 6.33 3.80
CA PRO A 399 -35.86 7.39 4.81
C PRO A 399 -37.26 7.92 5.13
N GLU A 400 -38.06 8.22 4.11
CA GLU A 400 -39.41 8.78 4.26
C GLU A 400 -40.34 7.79 4.98
N GLN A 401 -40.22 6.51 4.65
CA GLN A 401 -41.01 5.44 5.28
C GLN A 401 -40.64 5.22 6.75
N LEU A 402 -39.35 5.28 7.07
CA LEU A 402 -38.86 5.13 8.44
C LEU A 402 -39.20 6.35 9.30
N GLN A 403 -39.23 7.53 8.69
CA GLN A 403 -39.68 8.77 9.33
C GLN A 403 -41.17 8.68 9.70
N GLU A 404 -42.04 8.17 8.81
CA GLU A 404 -43.46 7.96 9.14
C GLU A 404 -43.65 7.00 10.34
N VAL A 405 -42.84 5.94 10.44
CA VAL A 405 -42.89 5.01 11.60
C VAL A 405 -42.41 5.71 12.88
N LEU A 406 -41.37 6.54 12.79
CA LEU A 406 -40.84 7.30 13.91
C LEU A 406 -41.86 8.34 14.40
N ASP A 407 -42.56 9.01 13.50
CA ASP A 407 -43.54 10.03 13.85
C ASP A 407 -44.76 9.41 14.55
N ILE A 408 -45.21 8.23 14.11
CA ILE A 408 -46.23 7.45 14.84
C ILE A 408 -45.73 7.09 16.25
N ALA A 409 -44.49 6.61 16.39
CA ALA A 409 -43.93 6.27 17.70
C ALA A 409 -43.82 7.50 18.62
N ARG A 410 -43.43 8.67 18.10
CA ARG A 410 -43.36 9.93 18.85
C ARG A 410 -44.74 10.36 19.35
N GLN A 411 -45.74 10.34 18.48
CA GLN A 411 -47.10 10.74 18.83
C GLN A 411 -47.67 9.81 19.91
N LEU A 412 -47.54 8.49 19.76
CA LEU A 412 -48.06 7.53 20.73
C LEU A 412 -47.35 7.62 22.10
N VAL A 413 -46.04 7.90 22.13
CA VAL A 413 -45.30 8.11 23.40
C VAL A 413 -45.77 9.37 24.13
N VAL A 414 -46.10 10.45 23.39
CA VAL A 414 -46.63 11.70 23.96
C VAL A 414 -48.05 11.49 24.48
N GLU A 415 -48.92 10.85 23.70
CA GLU A 415 -50.32 10.55 24.08
C GLU A 415 -50.39 9.67 25.36
N LEU A 416 -49.50 8.68 25.50
CA LEU A 416 -49.30 7.86 26.72
C LEU A 416 -48.66 8.62 27.91
N GLY A 417 -48.16 9.83 27.69
CA GLY A 417 -47.56 10.68 28.73
C GLY A 417 -48.56 11.65 29.36
N THR A 418 -49.63 11.99 28.65
CA THR A 418 -50.60 13.03 29.03
C THR A 418 -51.96 12.52 29.48
N HIS A 419 -52.35 11.29 29.11
CA HIS A 419 -53.65 10.70 29.48
C HIS A 419 -53.48 9.25 29.99
N SER A 420 -53.89 8.99 31.24
CA SER A 420 -53.91 7.63 31.83
C SER A 420 -55.04 6.73 31.30
N ASP A 421 -55.97 7.28 30.51
CA ASP A 421 -57.19 6.62 30.02
C ASP A 421 -57.26 6.49 28.48
N CYS A 422 -56.12 6.41 27.79
CA CYS A 422 -56.10 6.05 26.38
C CYS A 422 -55.96 4.52 26.22
N GLU A 423 -56.82 3.91 25.40
CA GLU A 423 -56.76 2.51 24.94
C GLU A 423 -55.53 2.21 24.05
N ILE A 424 -54.36 2.73 24.43
CA ILE A 424 -53.10 2.42 23.77
C ILE A 424 -52.57 1.15 24.46
N GLU A 425 -52.89 0.00 23.86
CA GLU A 425 -52.44 -1.31 24.34
C GLU A 425 -50.91 -1.51 24.18
N GLU A 426 -50.23 -0.64 23.44
CA GLU A 426 -48.78 -0.68 23.26
C GLU A 426 -48.03 -0.36 24.57
N ARG A 427 -47.06 -1.22 24.90
CA ARG A 427 -46.17 -0.98 26.04
C ARG A 427 -45.32 0.28 25.78
N LYS A 428 -45.52 1.32 26.61
CA LYS A 428 -44.78 2.60 26.57
C LYS A 428 -43.26 2.41 26.44
N SER A 429 -42.67 1.52 27.24
CA SER A 429 -41.23 1.23 27.19
C SER A 429 -40.73 0.68 25.85
N LYS A 430 -41.58 -0.06 25.11
CA LYS A 430 -41.24 -0.53 23.76
C LYS A 430 -41.39 0.57 22.72
N LEU A 431 -42.37 1.46 22.83
CA LEU A 431 -42.50 2.60 21.93
C LEU A 431 -41.35 3.60 22.12
N GLU A 432 -40.93 3.84 23.36
CA GLU A 432 -39.74 4.64 23.68
C GLU A 432 -38.48 4.00 23.09
N GLN A 433 -38.33 2.68 23.21
CA GLN A 433 -37.21 1.95 22.60
C GLN A 433 -37.22 2.04 21.05
N LEU A 434 -38.39 1.90 20.42
CA LEU A 434 -38.58 2.07 18.97
C LEU A 434 -38.18 3.49 18.53
N LYS A 435 -38.63 4.52 19.26
CA LYS A 435 -38.26 5.91 19.04
C LYS A 435 -36.75 6.11 19.12
N SER A 436 -36.11 5.70 20.23
CA SER A 436 -34.66 5.86 20.42
C SER A 436 -33.85 5.16 19.33
N VAL A 437 -34.26 3.96 18.90
CA VAL A 437 -33.57 3.21 17.83
C VAL A 437 -33.69 3.91 16.48
N LEU A 438 -34.83 4.53 16.18
CA LEU A 438 -35.07 5.24 14.93
C LEU A 438 -34.42 6.63 14.92
N GLU A 439 -34.31 7.32 16.06
CA GLU A 439 -33.66 8.65 16.20
C GLU A 439 -32.14 8.62 16.30
N MET A 440 -31.56 7.47 16.65
CA MET A 440 -30.11 7.32 16.79
C MET A 440 -29.38 7.80 15.52
N TYR A 441 -28.30 8.58 15.64
CA TYR A 441 -27.58 9.23 14.52
C TYR A 441 -28.32 10.36 13.77
N GLY A 442 -29.48 10.83 14.26
CA GLY A 442 -30.05 12.15 13.97
C GLY A 442 -30.83 12.30 12.66
N HIS A 443 -30.42 11.67 11.56
CA HIS A 443 -31.16 11.72 10.29
C HIS A 443 -30.99 10.41 9.50
N PHE A 444 -31.99 10.04 8.70
CA PHE A 444 -31.96 8.84 7.88
C PHE A 444 -31.13 9.06 6.59
N SER A 445 -29.81 9.22 6.71
CA SER A 445 -28.88 9.26 5.56
C SER A 445 -27.92 8.05 5.62
N GLY A 446 -27.85 7.25 4.55
CA GLY A 446 -26.87 6.16 4.45
C GLY A 446 -26.96 5.01 5.49
N ILE A 447 -28.05 4.88 6.26
CA ILE A 447 -28.15 3.95 7.40
C ILE A 447 -28.88 2.63 7.07
N ASN A 448 -28.30 1.50 7.48
CA ASN A 448 -28.80 0.11 7.36
C ASN A 448 -29.99 -0.24 8.30
N ARG A 449 -30.97 0.66 8.48
CA ARG A 449 -32.18 0.38 9.29
C ARG A 449 -33.28 -0.22 8.44
N LYS A 450 -34.01 -1.16 9.04
CA LYS A 450 -35.21 -1.73 8.43
C LYS A 450 -36.28 -1.96 9.48
N VAL A 451 -37.47 -1.48 9.16
CA VAL A 451 -38.71 -1.87 9.83
C VAL A 451 -39.40 -2.90 8.96
N GLN A 452 -39.94 -3.94 9.57
CA GLN A 452 -40.84 -4.85 8.89
C GLN A 452 -42.09 -4.99 9.75
N LEU A 453 -43.26 -5.05 9.14
CA LEU A 453 -44.54 -5.33 9.77
C LEU A 453 -45.03 -6.65 9.18
N THR A 454 -45.58 -7.52 10.02
CA THR A 454 -46.19 -8.78 9.59
C THR A 454 -47.60 -8.83 10.14
N TYR A 455 -48.60 -8.91 9.26
CA TYR A 455 -50.00 -8.90 9.67
C TYR A 455 -50.41 -10.27 10.22
N LEU A 456 -50.94 -10.27 11.44
CA LEU A 456 -51.47 -11.46 12.10
C LEU A 456 -52.99 -11.28 12.32
N PRO A 457 -53.82 -11.91 11.47
CA PRO A 457 -55.27 -11.77 11.56
C PRO A 457 -55.88 -12.40 12.83
N HIS A 458 -55.14 -13.27 13.54
CA HIS A 458 -55.61 -13.99 14.73
C HIS A 458 -54.67 -13.82 15.95
N GLY A 459 -53.76 -12.83 15.94
CA GLY A 459 -52.73 -12.65 16.97
C GLY A 459 -51.69 -13.78 17.02
N HIS A 460 -50.73 -13.71 17.95
CA HIS A 460 -49.85 -14.83 18.27
C HIS A 460 -50.57 -15.78 19.25
N PRO A 461 -50.49 -17.11 19.10
CA PRO A 461 -50.88 -18.00 20.19
C PRO A 461 -49.94 -17.73 21.36
N LYS A 462 -50.44 -17.12 22.45
CA LYS A 462 -49.72 -17.12 23.71
C LYS A 462 -49.66 -18.58 24.17
N ALA A 463 -48.47 -19.08 24.50
CA ALA A 463 -48.41 -20.16 25.47
C ALA A 463 -48.82 -19.53 26.81
N ALA A 464 -50.08 -19.69 27.18
CA ALA A 464 -50.57 -19.38 28.51
C ALA A 464 -51.54 -20.47 28.94
N SER A 465 -51.46 -20.79 30.22
CA SER A 465 -52.34 -21.64 31.00
C SER A 465 -53.82 -21.40 30.71
N GLU A 466 -54.61 -22.43 30.99
CA GLU A 466 -55.99 -22.69 30.56
C GLU A 466 -57.08 -21.66 30.89
N ASP A 467 -56.79 -20.50 31.47
CA ASP A 467 -57.81 -19.53 31.85
C ASP A 467 -57.63 -18.20 31.11
N GLU A 468 -58.17 -18.13 29.89
CA GLU A 468 -58.78 -16.92 29.28
C GLU A 468 -59.30 -17.27 27.87
N ALA A 469 -60.34 -18.09 27.83
CA ALA A 469 -61.22 -18.17 26.66
C ALA A 469 -62.19 -16.98 26.71
N TRP A 470 -62.35 -16.31 25.56
CA TRP A 470 -63.30 -15.21 25.29
C TRP A 470 -62.85 -13.78 25.63
N CYS A 471 -61.88 -13.26 24.88
CA CYS A 471 -61.86 -11.82 24.55
C CYS A 471 -61.21 -11.55 23.17
N LEU A 472 -62.09 -11.23 22.21
CA LEU A 472 -61.94 -10.47 20.96
C LEU A 472 -60.65 -10.59 20.12
N ARG A 473 -60.85 -10.90 18.83
CA ARG A 473 -59.85 -10.98 17.75
C ARG A 473 -59.15 -9.62 17.56
N VAL A 474 -58.04 -9.40 18.28
CA VAL A 474 -57.22 -8.21 18.04
C VAL A 474 -56.25 -8.48 16.90
N ARG A 475 -56.39 -7.72 15.81
CA ARG A 475 -55.43 -7.70 14.70
C ARG A 475 -54.12 -7.16 15.25
N ALA A 476 -53.03 -7.88 15.02
CA ALA A 476 -51.72 -7.51 15.54
C ALA A 476 -50.69 -7.52 14.42
N ALA A 477 -49.76 -6.56 14.44
CA ALA A 477 -48.60 -6.59 13.56
C ALA A 477 -47.31 -6.77 14.36
N VAL A 478 -46.42 -7.67 13.92
CA VAL A 478 -45.11 -7.84 14.54
C VAL A 478 -44.10 -6.93 13.85
N LEU A 479 -43.48 -6.06 14.62
CA LEU A 479 -42.50 -5.07 14.18
C LEU A 479 -41.06 -5.52 14.52
N PRO A 480 -40.35 -6.26 13.64
CA PRO A 480 -38.92 -6.47 13.81
C PRO A 480 -38.11 -5.28 13.27
N ILE A 481 -37.49 -4.52 14.16
CA ILE A 481 -36.49 -3.50 13.81
C ILE A 481 -35.13 -4.17 13.82
N LYS A 482 -34.31 -3.94 12.80
CA LYS A 482 -32.91 -4.41 12.77
C LYS A 482 -31.95 -3.25 12.70
N THR A 483 -30.97 -3.23 13.60
CA THR A 483 -29.79 -2.36 13.56
C THR A 483 -28.50 -3.19 13.56
N SER A 484 -27.43 -2.62 13.03
CA SER A 484 -26.06 -3.14 13.12
C SER A 484 -25.42 -2.67 14.43
N GLY A 485 -24.93 -3.59 15.27
CA GLY A 485 -24.14 -3.27 16.47
C GLY A 485 -22.66 -3.01 16.17
N ASP A 486 -21.93 -2.42 17.12
CA ASP A 486 -20.53 -2.02 16.98
C ASP A 486 -19.54 -3.19 17.15
N ALA A 487 -18.40 -3.15 16.45
CA ALA A 487 -17.54 -4.29 16.11
C ALA A 487 -16.41 -4.62 17.12
N SER A 488 -16.49 -4.15 18.37
CA SER A 488 -15.34 -4.14 19.29
C SER A 488 -15.02 -5.45 20.03
N MET A 489 -15.67 -6.58 19.73
CA MET A 489 -15.42 -7.88 20.43
C MET A 489 -14.85 -9.01 19.55
N ILE A 490 -14.27 -8.71 18.38
CA ILE A 490 -13.79 -9.72 17.41
C ILE A 490 -12.32 -10.15 17.64
N ASN A 491 -11.61 -9.59 18.63
CA ASN A 491 -10.15 -9.75 18.72
C ASN A 491 -9.63 -11.11 19.27
N ASN A 492 -10.34 -11.81 20.14
CA ASN A 492 -9.70 -12.87 20.93
C ASN A 492 -9.62 -14.26 20.27
N SER A 493 -10.51 -14.60 19.33
CA SER A 493 -10.53 -15.96 18.73
C SER A 493 -9.56 -16.12 17.55
N CYS A 494 -9.34 -15.06 16.76
CA CYS A 494 -8.37 -15.06 15.65
C CYS A 494 -6.91 -15.08 16.15
N LEU A 495 -6.63 -14.47 17.30
CA LEU A 495 -5.30 -14.43 17.91
C LEU A 495 -4.81 -15.83 18.35
N ILE A 496 -5.71 -16.70 18.82
CA ILE A 496 -5.37 -18.04 19.31
C ILE A 496 -5.00 -18.99 18.15
N PHE A 497 -5.70 -18.90 17.02
CA PHE A 497 -5.41 -19.74 15.84
C PHE A 497 -4.12 -19.31 15.13
N ALA A 498 -3.87 -18.00 15.02
CA ALA A 498 -2.62 -17.46 14.49
C ALA A 498 -1.39 -17.81 15.37
N SER A 499 -1.57 -17.84 16.70
CA SER A 499 -0.53 -18.27 17.66
C SER A 499 -0.09 -19.72 17.43
N ASN A 500 -1.04 -20.64 17.19
CA ASN A 500 -0.75 -22.05 16.96
C ASN A 500 -0.07 -22.31 15.60
N ILE A 501 -0.41 -21.55 14.55
CA ILE A 501 0.25 -21.65 13.24
C ILE A 501 1.69 -21.07 13.28
N ARG A 502 1.91 -19.99 14.05
CA ARG A 502 3.26 -19.46 14.32
C ARG A 502 4.15 -20.48 15.03
N ARG A 503 3.58 -21.24 15.97
CA ARG A 503 4.28 -22.29 16.72
C ARG A 503 4.68 -23.50 15.86
N ALA A 504 3.99 -23.73 14.74
CA ALA A 504 4.27 -24.83 13.81
C ALA A 504 5.28 -24.45 12.70
N GLY A 505 5.78 -23.21 12.65
CA GLY A 505 6.88 -22.81 11.77
C GLY A 505 6.55 -22.68 10.27
N LEU A 506 5.26 -22.70 9.89
CA LEU A 506 4.83 -22.80 8.48
C LEU A 506 4.53 -21.45 7.79
N ILE A 507 4.44 -20.31 8.51
CA ILE A 507 4.19 -18.98 7.92
C ILE A 507 4.76 -17.86 8.83
N ASN A 508 5.49 -16.88 8.25
CA ASN A 508 6.00 -15.71 8.98
C ASN A 508 5.13 -14.43 8.86
N ASN A 509 4.16 -14.38 7.93
CA ASN A 509 3.24 -13.24 7.77
C ASN A 509 1.81 -13.73 7.43
N VAL A 510 0.82 -13.24 8.16
CA VAL A 510 -0.61 -13.44 7.86
C VAL A 510 -1.21 -12.10 7.46
N THR A 511 -1.79 -12.00 6.26
CA THR A 511 -2.52 -10.83 5.78
C THR A 511 -4.01 -11.18 5.66
N TYR A 512 -4.90 -10.32 6.17
CA TYR A 512 -6.34 -10.56 6.17
C TYR A 512 -7.00 -9.90 4.96
N GLN A 513 -7.79 -10.66 4.20
CA GLN A 513 -8.69 -10.13 3.18
C GLN A 513 -10.11 -10.65 3.45
N TYR A 514 -11.07 -9.74 3.61
CA TYR A 514 -12.49 -10.04 3.72
C TYR A 514 -13.12 -10.05 2.32
N SER A 515 -13.86 -11.11 1.97
CA SER A 515 -14.66 -11.19 0.75
C SER A 515 -16.17 -11.26 1.11
N PRO A 516 -17.07 -10.48 0.47
CA PRO A 516 -18.49 -10.42 0.85
C PRO A 516 -19.37 -11.56 0.30
N ASP A 517 -18.94 -12.29 -0.72
CA ASP A 517 -19.81 -13.18 -1.47
C ASP A 517 -19.37 -14.64 -1.37
N GLY A 518 -20.19 -15.41 -0.66
CA GLY A 518 -19.91 -16.80 -0.32
C GLY A 518 -19.97 -17.74 -1.52
N ALA A 519 -18.93 -18.56 -1.66
CA ALA A 519 -18.95 -19.77 -2.48
C ALA A 519 -18.30 -20.94 -1.72
N THR A 520 -18.78 -22.13 -2.05
CA THR A 520 -18.50 -23.45 -1.46
C THR A 520 -17.21 -24.10 -1.98
N GLY A 521 -16.49 -24.80 -1.11
CA GLY A 521 -15.96 -26.15 -1.38
C GLY A 521 -14.47 -26.35 -1.70
N VAL A 522 -13.86 -27.28 -0.92
CA VAL A 522 -12.77 -28.23 -1.23
C VAL A 522 -11.34 -27.70 -1.45
N ALA A 523 -10.41 -28.25 -0.66
CA ALA A 523 -8.98 -28.10 -0.83
C ALA A 523 -8.49 -28.99 -1.98
N PHE A 524 -7.85 -28.38 -2.98
CA PHE A 524 -6.98 -29.11 -3.89
C PHE A 524 -5.54 -28.66 -3.65
N PRO A 525 -4.57 -29.59 -3.59
CA PRO A 525 -3.21 -29.23 -3.93
C PRO A 525 -3.22 -28.86 -5.43
N CYS A 526 -2.93 -27.60 -5.78
CA CYS A 526 -2.55 -27.31 -7.16
C CYS A 526 -1.22 -28.00 -7.41
N SER A 527 -1.26 -29.00 -8.30
CA SER A 527 -0.13 -29.65 -8.95
C SER A 527 0.60 -28.71 -9.91
#